data_AF-A0A6G2VLU4-F1
#
_entry.id   AF-A0A6G2VLU4-F1
#
_cell.length_a   1.000
_cell.length_b   1.000
_cell.length_c   1.000
_cell.angle_alpha   90.00
_cell.angle_beta   90.00
_cell.angle_gamma   90.00
#
_symmetry.space_group_name_H-M   'P 1'
#
loop_
_entity.id
_entity.type
_entity.pdbx_description
1 polymer ?
#
loop_
_entity_poly.entity_id
_entity_poly.type
_entity_poly.pdbx_seq_one_letter_code
_entity_poly.pdbx_strand_id
1 'polypeptide(L)'
;AGGIPALLGELHRAGLLNEDVHAVHSPSLADWLKTWDVRGGSPSAEAVELWHAAPGCVRSAEAFSQSERWEALDDDAEGGCIRSAEHAYSKDGGLAVLRGNLAVDGCVVKTAGVDESIWTFEGPAVVCESQEEAVQRILTQEVKDGDVVVIRYEGPKGGPGMQEMLYPTSYLKGRGLGKTCALITDGRFSGGTSGLSIGHASPEAASGGTIALVQDGDRIRIDIPGRTIELLVDDAELARREQALNGVYAPKDRERKVSAALRAYAAMATSADKGAVRDVSRLG
;
A
#
# COMPACT_ATOMS: atom_id res chain seq x y z
N ALA A 1 2.08 23.52 10.49
CA ALA A 1 1.00 22.88 9.74
C ALA A 1 -0.20 22.47 10.61
N GLY A 2 -0.04 22.16 11.90
CA GLY A 2 -1.19 21.81 12.77
C GLY A 2 -1.56 20.32 12.83
N GLY A 3 -0.72 19.45 12.28
CA GLY A 3 -0.80 18.00 12.46
C GLY A 3 -2.10 17.35 11.97
N ILE A 4 -2.49 16.25 12.64
CA ILE A 4 -3.74 15.54 12.35
C ILE A 4 -4.99 16.43 12.57
N PRO A 5 -5.07 17.30 13.61
CA PRO A 5 -6.20 18.22 13.77
C PRO A 5 -6.41 19.14 12.58
N ALA A 6 -5.36 19.68 11.97
CA ALA A 6 -5.49 20.50 10.76
C ALA A 6 -5.99 19.68 9.55
N LEU A 7 -5.50 18.45 9.36
CA LEU A 7 -6.01 17.54 8.33
C LEU A 7 -7.50 17.22 8.51
N LEU A 8 -7.89 16.84 9.73
CA LEU A 8 -9.29 16.54 10.06
C LEU A 8 -10.15 17.82 10.00
N GLY A 9 -9.59 18.97 10.36
CA GLY A 9 -10.23 20.28 10.20
C GLY A 9 -10.56 20.59 8.74
N GLU A 10 -9.65 20.32 7.80
CA GLU A 10 -9.92 20.47 6.37
C GLU A 10 -11.00 19.50 5.89
N LEU A 11 -10.95 18.23 6.30
CA LEU A 11 -11.97 17.26 5.94
C LEU A 11 -13.35 17.63 6.52
N HIS A 12 -13.39 18.19 7.73
CA HIS A 12 -14.59 18.72 8.35
C HIS A 12 -15.16 19.90 7.56
N ARG A 13 -14.32 20.90 7.22
CA ARG A 13 -14.71 22.04 6.36
C ARG A 13 -15.23 21.61 4.99
N ALA A 14 -14.69 20.52 4.45
CA ALA A 14 -15.11 19.93 3.18
C ALA A 14 -16.37 19.04 3.28
N GLY A 15 -16.92 18.83 4.48
CA GLY A 15 -18.08 17.94 4.69
C GLY A 15 -17.77 16.46 4.50
N LEU A 16 -16.52 16.05 4.69
CA LEU A 16 -16.02 14.68 4.48
C LEU A 16 -15.80 13.90 5.79
N LEU A 17 -16.20 14.44 6.93
CA LEU A 17 -16.13 13.76 8.23
C LEU A 17 -17.51 13.45 8.79
N ASN A 18 -17.63 12.29 9.42
CA ASN A 18 -18.78 11.96 10.26
C ASN A 18 -18.60 12.63 11.62
N GLU A 19 -19.50 13.54 11.98
CA GLU A 19 -19.42 14.31 13.22
C GLU A 19 -19.97 13.55 14.44
N ASP A 20 -20.85 12.56 14.23
CA ASP A 20 -21.44 11.72 15.28
C ASP A 20 -20.51 10.56 15.69
N VAL A 21 -19.26 10.91 16.03
CA VAL A 21 -18.24 9.98 16.51
C VAL A 21 -17.68 10.45 17.85
N HIS A 22 -17.34 9.49 18.71
CA HIS A 22 -16.80 9.77 20.04
C HIS A 22 -15.32 9.44 20.08
N ALA A 23 -14.54 10.27 20.76
CA ALA A 23 -13.12 10.04 21.01
C ALA A 23 -12.87 9.82 22.50
N VAL A 24 -11.88 9.00 22.84
CA VAL A 24 -11.52 8.74 24.25
C VAL A 24 -10.98 9.97 24.97
N HIS A 25 -10.57 11.00 24.23
CA HIS A 25 -9.86 12.18 24.74
C HIS A 25 -10.66 13.48 24.57
N SER A 26 -11.86 13.45 23.98
CA SER A 26 -12.69 14.64 23.78
C SER A 26 -14.18 14.30 23.83
N PRO A 27 -15.03 15.18 24.40
CA PRO A 27 -16.48 15.00 24.38
C PRO A 27 -17.08 14.86 22.97
N SER A 28 -16.51 15.57 21.98
CA SER A 28 -16.93 15.51 20.58
C SER A 28 -15.78 15.83 19.63
N LEU A 29 -15.93 15.44 18.35
CA LEU A 29 -15.00 15.80 17.28
C LEU A 29 -14.97 17.32 17.08
N ALA A 30 -16.13 17.99 17.12
CA ALA A 30 -16.26 19.43 16.93
C ALA A 30 -15.52 20.22 18.02
N ASP A 31 -15.68 19.84 19.30
CA ASP A 31 -14.97 20.49 20.42
C ASP A 31 -13.46 20.31 20.32
N TRP A 32 -13.03 19.12 19.89
CA TRP A 32 -11.62 18.81 19.69
C TRP A 32 -11.04 19.64 18.54
N LEU A 33 -11.68 19.67 17.37
CA LEU A 33 -11.23 20.47 16.24
C LEU A 33 -11.22 21.97 16.57
N LYS A 34 -12.25 22.49 17.24
CA LYS A 34 -12.27 23.89 17.71
C LYS A 34 -11.04 24.24 18.56
N THR A 35 -10.58 23.29 19.38
CA THR A 35 -9.44 23.48 20.28
C THR A 35 -8.10 23.35 19.56
N TRP A 36 -7.97 22.38 18.65
CA TRP A 36 -6.67 21.93 18.15
C TRP A 36 -6.37 22.27 16.69
N ASP A 37 -7.39 22.52 15.85
CA ASP A 37 -7.20 22.92 14.46
C ASP A 37 -6.78 24.39 14.37
N VAL A 38 -5.56 24.62 13.90
CA VAL A 38 -4.98 25.97 13.72
C VAL A 38 -5.76 26.83 12.74
N ARG A 39 -6.50 26.21 11.81
CA ARG A 39 -7.37 26.89 10.84
C ARG A 39 -8.85 26.88 11.28
N GLY A 40 -9.14 26.39 12.49
CA GLY A 40 -10.48 26.29 13.08
C GLY A 40 -11.06 27.61 13.62
N GLY A 41 -10.34 28.72 13.47
CA GLY A 41 -10.78 30.08 13.84
C GLY A 41 -10.56 30.47 15.30
N SER A 42 -10.55 29.50 16.24
CA SER A 42 -10.29 29.77 17.66
C SER A 42 -9.50 28.65 18.37
N PRO A 43 -8.30 28.25 17.86
CA PRO A 43 -7.47 27.25 18.53
C PRO A 43 -7.05 27.73 19.92
N SER A 44 -6.81 26.79 20.84
CA SER A 44 -6.29 27.13 22.17
C SER A 44 -4.85 27.62 22.08
N ALA A 45 -4.42 28.42 23.07
CA ALA A 45 -3.03 28.85 23.16
C ALA A 45 -2.06 27.67 23.27
N GLU A 46 -2.47 26.59 23.94
CA GLU A 46 -1.72 25.33 24.04
C GLU A 46 -1.55 24.67 22.68
N ALA A 47 -2.61 24.58 21.87
CA ALA A 47 -2.51 24.02 20.53
C ALA A 47 -1.56 24.85 19.66
N VAL A 48 -1.71 26.18 19.67
CA VAL A 48 -0.82 27.10 18.94
C VAL A 48 0.63 26.87 19.36
N GLU A 49 0.93 26.86 20.66
CA GLU A 49 2.29 26.64 21.19
C GLU A 49 2.89 25.30 20.76
N LEU A 50 2.10 24.22 20.81
CA LEU A 50 2.52 22.89 20.37
C LEU A 50 2.92 22.88 18.89
N TRP A 51 2.12 23.51 18.02
CA TRP A 51 2.34 23.47 16.58
C TRP A 51 3.50 24.33 16.09
N HIS A 52 4.01 25.22 16.94
CA HIS A 52 5.27 25.93 16.71
C HIS A 52 6.51 25.04 16.92
N ALA A 53 6.40 23.83 17.47
CA ALA A 53 7.55 22.94 17.66
C ALA A 53 8.38 22.76 16.37
N ALA A 54 9.67 23.04 16.45
CA ALA A 54 10.62 22.95 15.34
C ALA A 54 11.71 21.90 15.59
N PRO A 55 12.33 21.36 14.53
CA PRO A 55 13.50 20.50 14.68
C PRO A 55 14.66 21.29 15.30
N GLY A 56 15.31 20.71 16.31
CA GLY A 56 16.46 21.33 16.96
C GLY A 56 17.66 21.60 16.03
N CYS A 57 17.78 20.84 14.93
CA CYS A 57 18.88 20.92 13.95
C CYS A 57 20.29 20.83 14.54
N VAL A 58 20.41 20.35 15.79
CA VAL A 58 21.66 20.10 16.49
C VAL A 58 21.73 18.64 16.91
N ARG A 59 22.94 18.08 16.90
CA ARG A 59 23.16 16.72 17.40
C ARG A 59 23.02 16.72 18.92
N SER A 60 22.11 15.91 19.44
CA SER A 60 21.99 15.67 20.89
C SER A 60 21.94 14.17 21.17
N ALA A 61 22.54 13.77 22.29
CA ALA A 61 22.42 12.43 22.88
C ALA A 61 21.52 12.42 24.12
N GLU A 62 20.97 13.57 24.51
CA GLU A 62 20.11 13.74 25.67
C GLU A 62 18.64 13.83 25.22
N ALA A 63 17.77 13.03 25.85
CA ALA A 63 16.35 13.04 25.52
C ALA A 63 15.71 14.38 25.89
N PHE A 64 14.82 14.89 25.05
CA PHE A 64 14.07 16.14 25.26
C PHE A 64 14.94 17.39 25.42
N SER A 65 16.18 17.39 24.90
CA SER A 65 17.15 18.47 25.10
C SER A 65 16.96 19.70 24.20
N GLN A 66 15.82 19.85 23.52
CA GLN A 66 15.61 20.93 22.55
C GLN A 66 14.20 21.49 22.70
N SER A 67 14.08 22.80 22.47
CA SER A 67 12.80 23.53 22.56
C SER A 67 12.64 24.52 21.41
N GLU A 68 13.23 24.22 20.25
CA GLU A 68 13.17 25.11 19.09
C GLU A 68 11.73 25.32 18.64
N ARG A 69 11.47 26.52 18.13
CA ARG A 69 10.16 26.94 17.65
C ARG A 69 10.27 27.64 16.31
N TRP A 70 9.32 27.37 15.41
CA TRP A 70 9.12 28.14 14.20
C TRP A 70 8.60 29.53 14.55
N GLU A 71 9.00 30.56 13.81
CA GLU A 71 8.52 31.93 14.02
C GLU A 71 7.03 32.10 13.68
N ALA A 72 6.56 31.33 12.69
CA ALA A 72 5.18 31.33 12.23
C ALA A 72 4.68 29.90 12.03
N LEU A 73 3.37 29.69 12.20
CA LEU A 73 2.72 28.46 11.81
C LEU A 73 2.57 28.43 10.28
N ASP A 74 2.74 27.24 9.70
CA ASP A 74 2.28 26.97 8.35
C ASP A 74 0.75 26.77 8.37
N ASP A 75 0.01 27.83 8.01
CA ASP A 75 -1.44 27.89 7.86
C ASP A 75 -1.87 28.16 6.40
N ASP A 76 -0.94 28.12 5.45
CA ASP A 76 -1.17 28.33 4.03
C ASP A 76 -1.99 27.19 3.42
N ALA A 77 -3.23 27.51 3.03
CA ALA A 77 -4.21 26.59 2.50
C ALA A 77 -3.96 26.17 1.04
N GLU A 78 -3.06 26.83 0.31
CA GLU A 78 -2.79 26.60 -1.10
C GLU A 78 -1.39 26.01 -1.31
N GLY A 79 -0.36 26.65 -0.76
CA GLY A 79 1.04 26.27 -0.93
C GLY A 79 1.63 25.47 0.22
N GLY A 80 0.97 25.47 1.39
CA GLY A 80 1.47 24.89 2.63
C GLY A 80 1.50 23.35 2.66
N CYS A 81 1.92 22.81 3.80
CA CYS A 81 2.01 21.37 4.02
C CYS A 81 0.63 20.69 3.98
N ILE A 82 -0.39 21.32 4.57
CA ILE A 82 -1.77 20.84 4.58
C ILE A 82 -2.63 21.83 3.77
N ARG A 83 -2.95 21.42 2.54
CA ARG A 83 -3.76 22.21 1.61
C ARG A 83 -5.24 22.01 1.86
N SER A 84 -6.03 23.02 1.49
CA SER A 84 -7.48 22.92 1.46
C SER A 84 -7.97 21.92 0.41
N ALA A 85 -9.23 21.51 0.52
CA ALA A 85 -9.88 20.65 -0.47
C ALA A 85 -9.90 21.26 -1.88
N GLU A 86 -9.95 22.60 -2.00
CA GLU A 86 -9.89 23.31 -3.28
C GLU A 86 -8.52 23.16 -3.95
N HIS A 87 -7.45 23.25 -3.16
CA HIS A 87 -6.06 23.18 -3.61
C HIS A 87 -5.41 21.80 -3.39
N ALA A 88 -6.22 20.75 -3.20
CA ALA A 88 -5.74 19.40 -2.98
C ALA A 88 -4.88 18.91 -4.16
N TYR A 89 -3.81 18.16 -3.86
CA TYR A 89 -2.95 17.56 -4.90
C TYR A 89 -3.75 16.67 -5.87
N SER A 90 -4.74 15.95 -5.34
CA SER A 90 -5.69 15.14 -6.07
C SER A 90 -7.02 15.18 -5.33
N LYS A 91 -8.13 15.23 -6.08
CA LYS A 91 -9.48 15.07 -5.53
C LYS A 91 -9.83 13.61 -5.21
N ASP A 92 -9.20 12.67 -5.91
CA ASP A 92 -9.28 11.25 -5.58
C ASP A 92 -8.26 10.89 -4.49
N GLY A 93 -8.63 9.97 -3.61
CA GLY A 93 -7.79 9.54 -2.49
C GLY A 93 -6.48 8.92 -2.96
N GLY A 94 -5.44 9.00 -2.11
CA GLY A 94 -4.10 8.46 -2.40
C GLY A 94 -3.98 6.92 -2.40
N LEU A 95 -5.10 6.21 -2.29
CA LEU A 95 -5.22 4.75 -2.34
C LEU A 95 -6.39 4.39 -3.26
N ALA A 96 -6.17 3.41 -4.14
CA ALA A 96 -7.21 2.83 -4.98
C ALA A 96 -7.30 1.32 -4.75
N VAL A 97 -8.52 0.80 -4.85
CA VAL A 97 -8.78 -0.63 -4.93
C VAL A 97 -9.03 -0.97 -6.40
N LEU A 98 -8.26 -1.91 -6.95
CA LEU A 98 -8.49 -2.43 -8.30
C LEU A 98 -9.11 -3.82 -8.22
N ARG A 99 -9.93 -4.18 -9.21
CA ARG A 99 -10.55 -5.51 -9.34
C ARG A 99 -10.45 -6.03 -10.77
N GLY A 100 -10.46 -7.33 -10.94
CA GLY A 100 -10.51 -7.98 -12.25
C GLY A 100 -10.09 -9.43 -12.13
N ASN A 101 -9.92 -10.14 -13.25
CA ASN A 101 -9.66 -11.58 -13.20
C ASN A 101 -8.37 -11.93 -12.43
N LEU A 102 -7.37 -11.05 -12.39
CA LEU A 102 -6.13 -11.27 -11.65
C LEU A 102 -6.31 -11.16 -10.11
N ALA A 103 -7.25 -10.32 -9.66
CA ALA A 103 -7.56 -10.07 -8.25
C ALA A 103 -9.07 -9.81 -8.07
N VAL A 104 -9.85 -10.89 -8.06
CA VAL A 104 -11.32 -10.82 -8.03
C VAL A 104 -11.85 -10.20 -6.73
N ASP A 105 -11.20 -10.50 -5.60
CA ASP A 105 -11.53 -9.94 -4.28
C ASP A 105 -10.86 -8.58 -4.04
N GLY A 106 -9.97 -8.18 -4.95
CA GLY A 106 -9.37 -6.87 -5.05
C GLY A 106 -7.88 -6.85 -4.73
N CYS A 107 -7.24 -5.74 -5.06
CA CYS A 107 -5.87 -5.40 -4.71
C CYS A 107 -5.75 -3.90 -4.48
N VAL A 108 -4.64 -3.45 -3.88
CA VAL A 108 -4.47 -2.05 -3.45
C VAL A 108 -3.25 -1.43 -4.11
N VAL A 109 -3.41 -0.19 -4.61
CA VAL A 109 -2.32 0.65 -5.12
C VAL A 109 -2.35 2.02 -4.45
N LYS A 110 -1.18 2.54 -4.10
CA LYS A 110 -1.02 3.90 -3.56
C LYS A 110 -0.86 4.91 -4.69
N THR A 111 -1.99 5.36 -5.25
CA THR A 111 -2.07 6.28 -6.38
C THR A 111 -1.28 7.58 -6.18
N ALA A 112 -1.21 8.09 -4.94
CA ALA A 112 -0.42 9.28 -4.60
C ALA A 112 1.09 9.13 -4.86
N GLY A 113 1.59 7.89 -4.98
CA GLY A 113 2.98 7.58 -5.31
C GLY A 113 3.22 7.17 -6.76
N VAL A 114 2.19 7.19 -7.62
CA VAL A 114 2.24 6.74 -9.02
C VAL A 114 2.24 7.96 -9.95
N ASP A 115 3.20 7.99 -10.88
CA ASP A 115 3.25 9.01 -11.92
C ASP A 115 2.05 8.83 -12.88
N GLU A 116 1.38 9.94 -13.25
CA GLU A 116 0.18 9.91 -14.11
C GLU A 116 0.42 9.21 -15.45
N SER A 117 1.66 9.27 -15.97
CA SER A 117 2.02 8.61 -17.25
C SER A 117 1.88 7.09 -17.24
N ILE A 118 1.77 6.47 -16.06
CA ILE A 118 1.61 5.01 -15.89
C ILE A 118 0.37 4.65 -15.08
N TRP A 119 -0.64 5.52 -15.04
CA TRP A 119 -1.94 5.18 -14.45
C TRP A 119 -2.68 4.09 -15.24
N THR A 120 -2.42 4.03 -16.54
CA THR A 120 -2.77 2.88 -17.39
C THR A 120 -1.47 2.25 -17.86
N PHE A 121 -1.27 0.97 -17.57
CA PHE A 121 -0.03 0.26 -17.86
C PHE A 121 -0.34 -1.15 -18.38
N GLU A 122 0.37 -1.58 -19.41
CA GLU A 122 0.25 -2.94 -19.93
C GLU A 122 1.63 -3.49 -20.32
N GLY A 123 2.00 -4.64 -19.74
CA GLY A 123 3.35 -5.19 -19.88
C GLY A 123 3.37 -6.72 -19.81
N PRO A 124 4.46 -7.37 -20.29
CA PRO A 124 4.64 -8.80 -20.10
C PRO A 124 5.02 -9.10 -18.63
N ALA A 125 4.54 -10.23 -18.12
CA ALA A 125 4.80 -10.65 -16.75
C ALA A 125 6.23 -11.20 -16.60
N VAL A 126 6.86 -10.86 -15.48
CA VAL A 126 8.10 -11.46 -14.98
C VAL A 126 7.77 -12.07 -13.61
N VAL A 127 7.55 -13.38 -13.57
CA VAL A 127 7.05 -14.10 -12.41
C VAL A 127 8.19 -14.46 -11.46
N CYS A 128 7.97 -14.17 -10.18
CA CYS A 128 8.87 -14.47 -9.07
C CYS A 128 8.05 -15.12 -7.95
N GLU A 129 8.58 -16.15 -7.29
CA GLU A 129 7.91 -16.89 -6.21
C GLU A 129 8.43 -16.50 -4.81
N SER A 130 9.26 -15.46 -4.76
CA SER A 130 9.75 -14.83 -3.53
C SER A 130 10.22 -13.40 -3.78
N GLN A 131 10.28 -12.60 -2.72
CA GLN A 131 10.97 -11.31 -2.74
C GLN A 131 12.43 -11.44 -3.19
N GLU A 132 13.15 -12.46 -2.70
CA GLU A 132 14.57 -12.66 -2.99
C GLU A 132 14.82 -12.88 -4.49
N GLU A 133 13.97 -13.68 -5.14
CA GLU A 133 14.03 -13.89 -6.58
C GLU A 133 13.74 -12.59 -7.35
N ALA A 134 12.71 -11.83 -6.93
CA ALA A 134 12.39 -10.56 -7.57
C ALA A 134 13.56 -9.56 -7.48
N VAL A 135 14.19 -9.48 -6.30
CA VAL A 135 15.41 -8.68 -6.08
C VAL A 135 16.52 -9.14 -7.01
N GLN A 136 16.78 -10.44 -7.10
CA GLN A 136 17.81 -10.99 -7.98
C GLN A 136 17.54 -10.59 -9.44
N ARG A 137 16.35 -10.90 -9.98
CA ARG A 137 16.00 -10.64 -11.39
C ARG A 137 16.06 -9.15 -11.74
N ILE A 138 15.69 -8.27 -10.80
CA ILE A 138 15.86 -6.83 -10.96
C ILE A 138 17.36 -6.50 -11.06
N LEU A 139 18.17 -6.93 -10.10
CA LEU A 139 19.60 -6.59 -10.04
C LEU A 139 20.42 -7.19 -11.19
N THR A 140 20.07 -8.39 -11.68
CA THR A 140 20.71 -9.06 -12.82
C THR A 140 20.25 -8.55 -14.19
N GLN A 141 19.37 -7.53 -14.21
CA GLN A 141 18.84 -6.91 -15.45
C GLN A 141 17.96 -7.84 -16.29
N GLU A 142 17.39 -8.88 -15.68
CA GLU A 142 16.38 -9.70 -16.34
C GLU A 142 15.04 -8.96 -16.46
N VAL A 143 14.73 -8.10 -15.48
CA VAL A 143 13.62 -7.13 -15.55
C VAL A 143 14.02 -5.96 -16.44
N LYS A 144 13.17 -5.66 -17.42
CA LYS A 144 13.36 -4.65 -18.47
C LYS A 144 12.23 -3.63 -18.45
N ASP A 145 12.47 -2.54 -19.17
CA ASP A 145 11.48 -1.51 -19.44
C ASP A 145 10.18 -2.11 -20.00
N GLY A 146 9.04 -1.74 -19.42
CA GLY A 146 7.73 -2.25 -19.79
C GLY A 146 7.27 -3.51 -19.03
N ASP A 147 8.13 -4.15 -18.24
CA ASP A 147 7.76 -5.40 -17.55
C ASP A 147 6.79 -5.19 -16.36
N VAL A 148 5.99 -6.22 -16.09
CA VAL A 148 5.16 -6.36 -14.89
C VAL A 148 5.74 -7.47 -14.02
N VAL A 149 6.45 -7.10 -12.96
CA VAL A 149 7.05 -8.07 -12.04
C VAL A 149 5.98 -8.59 -11.08
N VAL A 150 5.68 -9.88 -11.15
CA VAL A 150 4.67 -10.55 -10.31
C VAL A 150 5.36 -11.35 -9.22
N ILE A 151 5.24 -10.92 -7.97
CA ILE A 151 5.81 -11.58 -6.80
C ILE A 151 4.69 -12.32 -6.06
N ARG A 152 4.64 -13.64 -6.19
CA ARG A 152 3.55 -14.46 -5.62
C ARG A 152 4.03 -15.35 -4.47
N TYR A 153 3.07 -15.93 -3.76
CA TYR A 153 3.31 -16.73 -2.55
C TYR A 153 3.93 -15.92 -1.41
N GLU A 154 3.62 -14.63 -1.35
CA GLU A 154 4.01 -13.71 -0.28
C GLU A 154 2.82 -13.23 0.54
N GLY A 155 1.61 -13.74 0.27
CA GLY A 155 0.38 -13.44 1.00
C GLY A 155 0.31 -14.02 2.42
N PRO A 156 -0.83 -13.84 3.11
CA PRO A 156 -1.02 -14.29 4.49
C PRO A 156 -0.66 -15.76 4.73
N LYS A 157 -1.14 -16.68 3.89
CA LYS A 157 -0.83 -18.12 3.98
C LYS A 157 0.43 -18.47 3.20
N GLY A 158 0.60 -17.88 2.01
CA GLY A 158 1.65 -18.21 1.06
C GLY A 158 3.03 -17.84 1.55
N GLY A 159 3.15 -16.68 2.21
CA GLY A 159 4.38 -16.22 2.84
C GLY A 159 4.94 -17.32 3.74
N PRO A 160 4.35 -17.62 4.92
CA PRO A 160 3.20 -16.96 5.57
C PRO A 160 3.57 -15.67 6.30
N GLY A 161 2.55 -14.89 6.65
CA GLY A 161 2.68 -13.66 7.46
C GLY A 161 2.60 -12.37 6.65
N MET A 162 2.38 -12.45 5.34
CA MET A 162 2.24 -11.29 4.46
C MET A 162 3.38 -10.28 4.64
N GLN A 163 4.62 -10.70 4.35
CA GLN A 163 5.81 -9.89 4.66
C GLN A 163 5.82 -8.56 3.91
N GLU A 164 6.41 -7.52 4.53
CA GLU A 164 6.63 -6.25 3.85
C GLU A 164 7.81 -6.34 2.90
N MET A 165 7.61 -5.91 1.66
CA MET A 165 8.67 -5.88 0.65
C MET A 165 9.04 -4.43 0.33
N LEU A 166 10.19 -3.98 0.82
CA LEU A 166 10.77 -2.68 0.46
C LEU A 166 11.79 -2.83 -0.68
N TYR A 167 12.55 -3.93 -0.68
CA TYR A 167 13.72 -4.08 -1.55
C TYR A 167 13.39 -4.12 -3.05
N PRO A 168 12.40 -4.89 -3.54
CA PRO A 168 12.06 -4.88 -4.96
C PRO A 168 11.75 -3.47 -5.48
N THR A 169 10.94 -2.71 -4.75
CA THR A 169 10.55 -1.35 -5.12
C THR A 169 11.74 -0.39 -5.13
N SER A 170 12.65 -0.52 -4.15
CA SER A 170 13.84 0.33 -4.03
C SER A 170 14.84 0.05 -5.15
N TYR A 171 15.09 -1.22 -5.47
CA TYR A 171 16.03 -1.58 -6.53
C TYR A 171 15.47 -1.29 -7.92
N LEU A 172 14.17 -1.49 -8.15
CA LEU A 172 13.52 -1.11 -9.41
C LEU A 172 13.68 0.40 -9.67
N LYS A 173 13.43 1.22 -8.63
CA LYS A 173 13.65 2.67 -8.70
C LYS A 173 15.13 3.03 -8.89
N GLY A 174 16.04 2.39 -8.16
CA GLY A 174 17.49 2.61 -8.29
C GLY A 174 18.03 2.26 -9.68
N ARG A 175 17.35 1.36 -10.40
CA ARG A 175 17.64 1.00 -11.80
C ARG A 175 16.99 1.93 -12.83
N GLY A 176 16.25 2.94 -12.40
CA GLY A 176 15.55 3.88 -13.29
C GLY A 176 14.24 3.32 -13.88
N LEU A 177 13.79 2.15 -13.44
CA LEU A 177 12.61 1.45 -13.97
C LEU A 177 11.31 1.81 -13.24
N GLY A 178 11.37 2.64 -12.20
CA GLY A 178 10.21 2.95 -11.36
C GLY A 178 9.06 3.69 -12.05
N LYS A 179 9.29 4.26 -13.24
CA LYS A 179 8.27 4.91 -14.08
C LYS A 179 7.88 4.10 -15.31
N THR A 180 8.44 2.91 -15.50
CA THR A 180 8.27 2.14 -16.74
C THR A 180 8.03 0.66 -16.51
N CYS A 181 8.00 0.21 -15.25
CA CYS A 181 7.65 -1.14 -14.85
C CYS A 181 6.57 -1.09 -13.76
N ALA A 182 5.84 -2.20 -13.62
CA ALA A 182 4.91 -2.42 -12.53
C ALA A 182 5.39 -3.55 -11.60
N LEU A 183 4.97 -3.49 -10.34
CA LEU A 183 5.14 -4.57 -9.35
C LEU A 183 3.76 -5.01 -8.87
N ILE A 184 3.48 -6.30 -8.88
CA ILE A 184 2.24 -6.89 -8.37
C ILE A 184 2.58 -7.97 -7.35
N THR A 185 1.86 -8.04 -6.24
CA THR A 185 2.02 -9.12 -5.27
C THR A 185 0.74 -9.44 -4.50
N ASP A 186 0.64 -10.70 -4.07
CA ASP A 186 -0.32 -11.14 -3.05
C ASP A 186 0.14 -10.82 -1.62
N GLY A 187 1.40 -10.41 -1.44
CA GLY A 187 1.97 -9.84 -0.21
C GLY A 187 1.68 -8.34 -0.07
N ARG A 188 2.59 -7.61 0.59
CA ARG A 188 2.46 -6.15 0.80
C ARG A 188 3.75 -5.40 0.53
N PHE A 189 3.62 -4.15 0.09
CA PHE A 189 4.74 -3.21 -0.08
C PHE A 189 4.83 -2.26 1.11
N SER A 190 5.98 -1.59 1.23
CA SER A 190 6.22 -0.63 2.30
C SER A 190 5.44 0.67 2.13
N GLY A 191 5.12 1.36 3.23
CA GLY A 191 4.46 2.68 3.17
C GLY A 191 5.28 3.75 2.43
N GLY A 192 6.61 3.57 2.38
CA GLY A 192 7.54 4.42 1.62
C GLY A 192 7.65 4.07 0.12
N THR A 193 6.96 3.03 -0.35
CA THR A 193 6.97 2.64 -1.76
C THR A 193 6.36 3.72 -2.65
N SER A 194 6.95 3.88 -3.84
CA SER A 194 6.51 4.77 -4.93
C SER A 194 6.63 4.02 -6.27
N GLY A 195 6.01 4.54 -7.33
CA GLY A 195 5.84 3.84 -8.59
C GLY A 195 4.63 2.90 -8.58
N LEU A 196 4.38 2.21 -9.69
CA LEU A 196 3.22 1.36 -9.88
C LEU A 196 3.39 0.02 -9.14
N SER A 197 3.17 0.06 -7.82
CA SER A 197 3.30 -1.10 -6.92
C SER A 197 1.94 -1.47 -6.33
N ILE A 198 1.46 -2.67 -6.66
CA ILE A 198 0.14 -3.19 -6.35
C ILE A 198 0.27 -4.36 -5.39
N GLY A 199 -0.22 -4.20 -4.17
CA GLY A 199 -0.19 -5.24 -3.14
C GLY A 199 -1.56 -5.86 -2.90
N HIS A 200 -1.58 -6.86 -2.02
CA HIS A 200 -2.80 -7.46 -1.47
C HIS A 200 -3.68 -8.13 -2.53
N ALA A 201 -3.10 -8.60 -3.64
CA ALA A 201 -3.84 -9.33 -4.65
C ALA A 201 -4.59 -10.52 -4.02
N SER A 202 -5.92 -10.45 -4.08
CA SER A 202 -6.81 -11.39 -3.40
C SER A 202 -7.75 -12.06 -4.41
N PRO A 203 -7.94 -13.39 -4.35
CA PRO A 203 -7.25 -14.34 -3.46
C PRO A 203 -5.74 -14.44 -3.71
N GLU A 204 -4.96 -14.74 -2.67
CA GLU A 204 -3.52 -14.96 -2.79
C GLU A 204 -3.20 -16.25 -3.57
N ALA A 205 -1.97 -16.38 -4.06
CA ALA A 205 -1.56 -17.54 -4.85
C ALA A 205 -1.74 -18.86 -4.08
N ALA A 206 -1.34 -18.92 -2.80
CA ALA A 206 -1.43 -20.11 -1.94
C ALA A 206 -2.87 -20.52 -1.56
N SER A 207 -3.84 -19.69 -1.94
CA SER A 207 -5.28 -19.93 -1.76
C SER A 207 -5.99 -20.13 -3.09
N GLY A 208 -5.26 -20.28 -4.19
CA GLY A 208 -5.82 -20.59 -5.51
C GLY A 208 -6.20 -19.38 -6.35
N GLY A 209 -5.77 -18.17 -5.98
CA GLY A 209 -6.03 -16.99 -6.78
C GLY A 209 -5.36 -17.03 -8.15
N THR A 210 -5.93 -16.32 -9.12
CA THR A 210 -5.45 -16.24 -10.51
C THR A 210 -3.97 -15.82 -10.62
N ILE A 211 -3.45 -15.05 -9.65
CA ILE A 211 -2.03 -14.70 -9.57
C ILE A 211 -1.09 -15.95 -9.51
N ALA A 212 -1.57 -17.09 -9.02
CA ALA A 212 -0.84 -18.37 -9.08
C ALA A 212 -0.72 -18.95 -10.51
N LEU A 213 -1.56 -18.51 -11.44
CA LEU A 213 -1.63 -19.03 -12.81
C LEU A 213 -0.82 -18.21 -13.81
N VAL A 214 -0.32 -17.04 -13.39
CA VAL A 214 0.53 -16.17 -14.23
C VAL A 214 1.81 -16.92 -14.61
N GLN A 215 2.21 -16.77 -15.88
CA GLN A 215 3.45 -17.28 -16.45
C GLN A 215 4.26 -16.13 -17.06
N ASP A 216 5.58 -16.31 -17.17
CA ASP A 216 6.46 -15.33 -17.81
C ASP A 216 5.96 -15.01 -19.23
N GLY A 217 5.90 -13.72 -19.56
CA GLY A 217 5.47 -13.22 -20.87
C GLY A 217 3.96 -12.97 -21.01
N ASP A 218 3.11 -13.45 -20.09
CA ASP A 218 1.68 -13.12 -20.13
C ASP A 218 1.47 -11.61 -20.04
N ARG A 219 0.50 -11.08 -20.77
CA ARG A 219 0.21 -9.64 -20.72
C ARG A 219 -0.69 -9.33 -19.52
N ILE A 220 -0.31 -8.34 -18.73
CA ILE A 220 -1.13 -7.83 -17.62
C ILE A 220 -1.46 -6.37 -17.90
N ARG A 221 -2.75 -6.03 -17.81
CA ARG A 221 -3.28 -4.67 -17.93
C ARG A 221 -3.69 -4.13 -16.56
N ILE A 222 -3.27 -2.91 -16.28
CA ILE A 222 -3.61 -2.16 -15.07
C ILE A 222 -4.26 -0.85 -15.52
N ASP A 223 -5.41 -0.52 -14.96
CA ASP A 223 -6.11 0.74 -15.21
C ASP A 223 -6.60 1.34 -13.88
N ILE A 224 -5.83 2.30 -13.35
CA ILE A 224 -6.14 2.99 -12.10
C ILE A 224 -7.42 3.84 -12.22
N PRO A 225 -7.63 4.65 -13.28
CA PRO A 225 -8.89 5.34 -13.52
C PRO A 225 -10.09 4.40 -13.63
N GLY A 226 -9.94 3.30 -14.37
CA GLY A 226 -10.98 2.27 -14.53
C GLY A 226 -11.20 1.37 -13.31
N ARG A 227 -10.30 1.43 -12.32
CA ARG A 227 -10.25 0.53 -11.16
C ARG A 227 -10.12 -0.95 -11.54
N THR A 228 -9.42 -1.27 -12.63
CA THR A 228 -9.28 -2.63 -13.15
C THR A 228 -7.86 -3.18 -13.15
N ILE A 229 -7.75 -4.50 -13.04
CA ILE A 229 -6.51 -5.26 -13.20
C ILE A 229 -6.80 -6.61 -13.87
N GLU A 230 -6.18 -6.86 -15.02
CA GLU A 230 -6.51 -7.98 -15.88
C GLU A 230 -5.26 -8.76 -16.31
N LEU A 231 -5.31 -10.07 -16.19
CA LEU A 231 -4.43 -11.00 -16.87
C LEU A 231 -5.05 -11.33 -18.23
N LEU A 232 -4.37 -10.96 -19.31
CA LEU A 232 -4.85 -11.11 -20.69
C LEU A 232 -4.53 -12.50 -21.23
N VAL A 233 -5.15 -13.50 -20.62
CA VAL A 233 -5.05 -14.91 -20.99
C VAL A 233 -6.47 -15.46 -21.05
N ASP A 234 -6.78 -16.21 -22.11
CA ASP A 234 -8.11 -16.78 -22.31
C ASP A 234 -8.50 -17.73 -21.17
N ASP A 235 -9.78 -17.73 -20.80
CA ASP A 235 -10.32 -18.56 -19.71
C ASP A 235 -10.02 -20.06 -19.89
N ALA A 236 -10.01 -20.55 -21.13
CA ALA A 236 -9.69 -21.94 -21.44
C ALA A 236 -8.22 -22.28 -21.09
N GLU A 237 -7.31 -21.35 -21.31
CA GLU A 237 -5.89 -21.53 -20.96
C GLU A 237 -5.69 -21.40 -19.45
N LEU A 238 -6.40 -20.48 -18.78
CA LEU A 238 -6.38 -20.39 -17.31
C LEU A 238 -6.89 -21.68 -16.66
N ALA A 239 -8.00 -22.23 -17.14
CA ALA A 239 -8.53 -23.51 -16.66
C ALA A 239 -7.54 -24.66 -16.90
N ARG A 240 -6.85 -24.68 -18.05
CA ARG A 240 -5.80 -25.68 -18.32
C ARG A 240 -4.63 -25.56 -17.33
N ARG A 241 -4.20 -24.34 -17.02
CA ARG A 241 -3.12 -24.08 -16.05
C ARG A 241 -3.52 -24.46 -14.63
N GLU A 242 -4.75 -24.16 -14.24
CA GLU A 242 -5.32 -24.55 -12.95
C GLU A 242 -5.35 -26.08 -12.80
N GLN A 243 -5.82 -26.79 -13.82
CA GLN A 243 -5.78 -28.26 -13.86
C GLN A 243 -4.35 -28.80 -13.77
N ALA A 244 -3.39 -28.16 -14.44
CA ALA A 244 -1.99 -28.57 -14.41
C ALA A 244 -1.33 -28.39 -13.04
N LEU A 245 -1.81 -27.47 -12.20
CA LEU A 245 -1.37 -27.35 -10.80
C LEU A 245 -1.87 -28.51 -9.94
N ASN A 246 -2.93 -29.21 -10.33
CA ASN A 246 -3.50 -30.35 -9.61
C ASN A 246 -3.74 -30.06 -8.11
N GLY A 247 -4.22 -28.85 -7.82
CA GLY A 247 -4.47 -28.37 -6.44
C GLY A 247 -3.23 -27.98 -5.63
N VAL A 248 -2.03 -28.03 -6.22
CA VAL A 248 -0.77 -27.65 -5.56
C VAL A 248 -0.47 -26.17 -5.80
N TYR A 249 -0.85 -25.33 -4.83
CA TYR A 249 -0.58 -23.89 -4.83
C TYR A 249 0.58 -23.55 -3.90
N ALA A 250 1.79 -23.87 -4.33
CA ALA A 250 3.02 -23.62 -3.60
C ALA A 250 4.15 -23.22 -4.56
N PRO A 251 5.18 -22.50 -4.08
CA PRO A 251 6.41 -22.28 -4.83
C PRO A 251 7.05 -23.60 -5.25
N LYS A 252 7.71 -23.63 -6.41
CA LYS A 252 8.39 -24.80 -6.96
C LYS A 252 9.66 -25.16 -6.19
N ASP A 253 10.55 -24.18 -6.00
CA ASP A 253 11.93 -24.41 -5.54
C ASP A 253 12.28 -23.65 -4.24
N ARG A 254 11.27 -23.15 -3.52
CA ARG A 254 11.50 -22.32 -2.32
C ARG A 254 11.77 -23.15 -1.07
N GLU A 255 13.05 -23.31 -0.73
CA GLU A 255 13.48 -23.92 0.54
C GLU A 255 13.48 -22.91 1.69
N ARG A 256 12.41 -22.91 2.50
CA ARG A 256 12.30 -22.00 3.66
C ARG A 256 11.82 -22.72 4.91
N LYS A 257 12.56 -22.54 6.01
CA LYS A 257 12.13 -23.03 7.33
C LYS A 257 11.00 -22.16 7.88
N VAL A 258 9.77 -22.64 7.80
CA VAL A 258 8.60 -21.97 8.40
C VAL A 258 8.45 -22.39 9.87
N SER A 259 8.44 -21.42 10.79
CA SER A 259 8.29 -21.68 12.23
C SER A 259 6.91 -22.24 12.57
N ALA A 260 6.76 -22.87 13.75
CA ALA A 260 5.46 -23.35 14.22
C ALA A 260 4.43 -22.22 14.35
N ALA A 261 4.86 -21.03 14.80
CA ALA A 261 4.01 -19.85 14.89
C ALA A 261 3.49 -19.39 13.51
N LEU A 262 4.35 -19.37 12.48
CA LEU A 262 3.94 -19.00 11.12
C LEU A 262 3.03 -20.06 10.48
N ARG A 263 3.26 -21.34 10.75
CA ARG A 263 2.33 -22.40 10.32
C ARG A 263 0.96 -22.27 10.98
N ALA A 264 0.93 -21.98 12.28
CA ALA A 264 -0.32 -21.73 13.00
C ALA A 264 -1.05 -20.49 12.47
N TYR A 265 -0.32 -19.40 12.18
CA TYR A 265 -0.88 -18.23 11.52
C TYR A 265 -1.49 -18.60 10.15
N ALA A 266 -0.74 -19.27 9.28
CA ALA A 266 -1.18 -19.65 7.94
C ALA A 266 -2.47 -20.49 7.94
N ALA A 267 -2.66 -21.35 8.95
CA ALA A 267 -3.85 -22.18 9.08
C ALA A 267 -5.13 -21.38 9.41
N MET A 268 -4.99 -20.22 10.05
CA MET A 268 -6.11 -19.38 10.51
C MET A 268 -6.26 -18.08 9.71
N ALA A 269 -5.22 -17.63 9.03
CA ALA A 269 -5.16 -16.32 8.37
C ALA A 269 -6.19 -16.21 7.24
N THR A 270 -7.12 -15.26 7.36
CA THR A 270 -8.03 -14.91 6.27
C THR A 270 -7.27 -14.23 5.13
N SER A 271 -7.95 -14.07 3.99
CA SER A 271 -7.41 -13.32 2.86
C SER A 271 -7.18 -11.84 3.21
N ALA A 272 -6.33 -11.17 2.44
CA ALA A 272 -5.91 -9.79 2.68
C ALA A 272 -7.05 -8.78 2.54
N ASP A 273 -8.00 -9.01 1.63
CA ASP A 273 -9.24 -8.25 1.49
C ASP A 273 -10.08 -8.22 2.79
N LYS A 274 -9.93 -9.25 3.64
CA LYS A 274 -10.59 -9.36 4.95
C LYS A 274 -9.72 -8.89 6.11
N GLY A 275 -8.60 -8.24 5.82
CA GLY A 275 -7.65 -7.73 6.81
C GLY A 275 -6.67 -8.76 7.38
N ALA A 276 -6.56 -9.95 6.77
CA ALA A 276 -5.65 -11.02 7.19
C ALA A 276 -5.75 -11.39 8.69
N VAL A 277 -6.97 -11.29 9.24
CA VAL A 277 -7.28 -11.66 10.62
C VAL A 277 -7.16 -13.16 10.82
N ARG A 278 -7.04 -13.59 12.09
CA ARG A 278 -7.01 -15.02 12.43
C ARG A 278 -8.44 -15.50 12.71
N ASP A 279 -8.94 -16.37 11.86
CA ASP A 279 -10.21 -17.07 12.05
C ASP A 279 -9.95 -18.48 12.60
N VAL A 280 -10.22 -18.65 13.89
CA VAL A 280 -10.01 -19.92 14.61
C VAL A 280 -11.00 -21.00 14.20
N SER A 281 -12.15 -20.63 13.61
CA SER A 281 -13.16 -21.61 13.17
C SER A 281 -12.66 -22.51 12.04
N ARG A 282 -11.57 -22.13 11.36
CA ARG A 282 -10.93 -22.88 10.28
C ARG A 282 -10.12 -24.09 10.73
N LEU A 283 -9.90 -24.24 12.04
CA LEU A 283 -9.14 -25.35 12.61
C LEU A 283 -9.99 -26.58 12.96
N GLY A 284 -11.32 -26.50 12.85
CA GLY A 284 -12.27 -27.54 13.27
C GLY A 284 -13.34 -27.83 12.22
#